data_AF-A0A372JBW2-F1
#
_entry.id   AF-A0A372JBW2-F1
#
_cell.length_a   1.000
_cell.length_b   1.000
_cell.length_c   1.000
_cell.angle_alpha   90.00
_cell.angle_beta   90.00
_cell.angle_gamma   90.00
#
_symmetry.space_group_name_H-M   'P 1'
#
loop_
_entity.id
_entity.type
_entity.pdbx_description
1 polymer ?
#
loop_
_entity_poly.entity_id
_entity_poly.type
_entity_poly.pdbx_seq_one_letter_code
_entity_poly.pdbx_strand_id
1 'polypeptide(L)'
;PAARRAAARAGGRGALYPWQSAADGREETQLVHLNPRSGRWLPDHSRLQRHVGLAVALNVWRFHEATGDTGFLAEYGAEMILEIARYFAWLARYDRSLDRYRIRGVMGPDEYHDAYPDRAEPGLDDNAYTNVLTAWVLDRALEALSLIPGDRRTELRERLGLTREEITQFETVGRRMYVPFHDGVISQFEGYGDLAELDWDRYRERYGDIRRLDRILEAEGDSANRYKASKQADALMLLHVLPPDELDAVLRRLGYEHGPELTARTIAYYLPRTCHGSTLSFLVHAWILAGTTADDAWPVFLEALGCDMEDAQHGTTAEGVHLGAMAGTVDLVQRQYAGLTMRGGTLHLDPRLPAAIGEIRLALRYRGHWGVELVCRQDLLHVSLRPGAAEPVHIVFDGEDVLVQPGTCWEAPLLHGRPRPPADEAPDAGGP
;
A
#
# COMPACT_ATOMS: atom_id res chain seq x y z
N PRO A 1 -2.02 -20.16 12.73
CA PRO A 1 -3.12 -20.96 13.33
C PRO A 1 -4.30 -20.14 13.89
N ALA A 2 -4.06 -19.11 14.71
CA ALA A 2 -5.12 -18.26 15.27
C ALA A 2 -5.99 -17.59 14.20
N ALA A 3 -5.37 -17.05 13.14
CA ALA A 3 -6.07 -16.48 11.98
C ALA A 3 -7.01 -17.48 11.28
N ARG A 4 -6.64 -18.77 11.19
CA ARG A 4 -7.51 -19.83 10.65
C ARG A 4 -8.73 -20.06 11.52
N ARG A 5 -8.55 -20.07 12.85
CA ARG A 5 -9.67 -20.18 13.81
C ARG A 5 -10.58 -18.95 13.73
N ALA A 6 -10.02 -17.75 13.53
CA ALA A 6 -10.80 -16.54 13.33
C ALA A 6 -11.65 -16.62 12.05
N ALA A 7 -11.07 -17.08 10.93
CA ALA A 7 -11.81 -17.30 9.69
C ALA A 7 -12.94 -18.32 9.88
N ALA A 8 -12.66 -19.46 10.53
CA ALA A 8 -13.67 -20.48 10.82
C ALA A 8 -14.81 -19.95 11.71
N ARG A 9 -14.51 -19.13 12.74
CA ARG A 9 -15.54 -18.47 13.57
C ARG A 9 -16.38 -17.47 12.78
N ALA A 10 -15.82 -16.85 11.74
CA ALA A 10 -16.54 -16.00 10.81
C ALA A 10 -17.31 -16.79 9.73
N GLY A 11 -17.36 -18.14 9.83
CA GLY A 11 -18.02 -19.02 8.86
C GLY A 11 -17.22 -19.26 7.57
N GLY A 12 -15.97 -18.81 7.52
CA GLY A 12 -15.10 -18.89 6.36
C GLY A 12 -13.98 -19.91 6.46
N ARG A 13 -13.11 -19.86 5.46
CA ARG A 13 -11.88 -20.66 5.36
C ARG A 13 -10.69 -19.74 5.20
N GLY A 14 -9.47 -20.27 5.21
CA GLY A 14 -8.28 -19.44 5.05
C GLY A 14 -7.79 -18.83 6.35
N ALA A 15 -7.02 -17.76 6.26
CA ALA A 15 -6.47 -17.02 7.39
C ALA A 15 -7.06 -15.59 7.44
N LEU A 16 -7.87 -15.34 8.46
CA LEU A 16 -8.34 -14.00 8.82
C LEU A 16 -7.42 -13.44 9.90
N TYR A 17 -6.42 -12.67 9.49
CA TYR A 17 -5.55 -11.97 10.44
C TYR A 17 -6.35 -10.90 11.20
N PRO A 18 -6.11 -10.74 12.51
CA PRO A 18 -6.79 -9.73 13.31
C PRO A 18 -6.28 -8.32 12.98
N TRP A 19 -7.09 -7.29 13.26
CA TRP A 19 -6.66 -5.91 13.13
C TRP A 19 -5.59 -5.54 14.17
N GLN A 20 -5.79 -5.98 15.41
CA GLN A 20 -4.78 -5.88 16.48
C GLN A 20 -4.46 -7.27 17.00
N SER A 21 -3.17 -7.60 17.03
CA SER A 21 -2.66 -8.88 17.53
C SER A 21 -1.63 -8.65 18.62
N ALA A 22 -1.60 -9.56 19.59
CA ALA A 22 -0.54 -9.66 20.59
C ALA A 22 0.13 -11.04 20.53
N ALA A 23 0.45 -11.62 21.69
CA ALA A 23 1.31 -12.79 21.84
C ALA A 23 0.78 -14.09 21.20
N ASP A 24 -0.54 -14.27 21.07
CA ASP A 24 -1.15 -15.55 20.64
C ASP A 24 -1.81 -15.50 19.25
N GLY A 25 -1.77 -14.34 18.57
CA GLY A 25 -2.33 -14.15 17.24
C GLY A 25 -3.85 -13.95 17.19
N ARG A 26 -4.55 -13.80 18.33
CA ARG A 26 -5.99 -13.54 18.35
C ARG A 26 -6.32 -12.06 18.10
N GLU A 27 -7.59 -11.80 17.84
CA GLU A 27 -8.13 -10.43 17.75
C GLU A 27 -8.17 -9.79 19.13
N GLU A 28 -7.46 -8.68 19.26
CA GLU A 28 -7.37 -7.86 20.47
C GLU A 28 -7.99 -6.47 20.29
N THR A 29 -8.53 -6.18 19.09
CA THR A 29 -9.17 -4.89 18.81
C THR A 29 -10.33 -4.62 19.75
N GLN A 30 -10.39 -3.40 20.27
CA GLN A 30 -11.46 -2.95 21.14
C GLN A 30 -12.82 -2.96 20.43
N LEU A 31 -13.90 -3.11 21.19
CA LEU A 31 -15.27 -3.06 20.67
C LEU A 31 -15.90 -1.67 20.81
N VAL A 32 -15.30 -0.81 21.62
CA VAL A 32 -15.76 0.56 21.88
C VAL A 32 -14.57 1.47 22.08
N HIS A 33 -14.73 2.75 21.76
CA HIS A 33 -13.75 3.80 22.03
C HIS A 33 -14.42 5.04 22.64
N LEU A 34 -13.65 5.83 23.40
CA LEU A 34 -14.13 7.08 23.98
C LEU A 34 -13.86 8.26 23.02
N ASN A 35 -14.88 9.07 22.75
CA ASN A 35 -14.69 10.41 22.22
C ASN A 35 -14.48 11.41 23.38
N PRO A 36 -13.26 11.94 23.61
CA PRO A 36 -12.99 12.87 24.70
C PRO A 36 -13.69 14.23 24.52
N ARG A 37 -14.09 14.61 23.30
CA ARG A 37 -14.80 15.89 23.06
C ARG A 37 -16.23 15.85 23.56
N SER A 38 -16.93 14.73 23.34
CA SER A 38 -18.32 14.56 23.73
C SER A 38 -18.51 13.80 25.05
N GLY A 39 -17.48 13.08 25.50
CA GLY A 39 -17.52 12.20 26.67
C GLY A 39 -18.26 10.87 26.43
N ARG A 40 -18.62 10.56 25.18
CA ARG A 40 -19.42 9.37 24.83
C ARG A 40 -18.54 8.19 24.42
N TRP A 41 -18.97 6.99 24.81
CA TRP A 41 -18.43 5.72 24.32
C TRP A 41 -19.17 5.30 23.06
N LEU A 42 -18.42 5.02 22.01
CA LEU A 42 -18.92 4.72 20.68
C LEU A 42 -18.48 3.32 20.26
N PRO A 43 -19.26 2.59 19.44
CA PRO A 43 -18.81 1.35 18.82
C PRO A 43 -17.48 1.54 18.06
N ASP A 44 -16.59 0.56 18.16
CA ASP A 44 -15.38 0.47 17.34
C ASP A 44 -15.55 -0.65 16.32
N HIS A 45 -15.47 -0.28 15.04
CA HIS A 45 -15.64 -1.18 13.92
C HIS A 45 -14.32 -1.56 13.24
N SER A 46 -13.16 -1.22 13.82
CA SER A 46 -11.84 -1.44 13.21
C SER A 46 -11.56 -2.92 12.89
N ARG A 47 -12.20 -3.87 13.58
CA ARG A 47 -12.18 -5.30 13.21
C ARG A 47 -12.69 -5.62 11.80
N LEU A 48 -13.38 -4.68 11.14
CA LEU A 48 -13.83 -4.79 9.75
C LEU A 48 -12.71 -4.45 8.75
N GLN A 49 -11.56 -3.96 9.21
CA GLN A 49 -10.36 -3.73 8.39
C GLN A 49 -9.69 -5.06 8.03
N ARG A 50 -10.31 -5.78 7.09
CA ARG A 50 -9.85 -7.11 6.65
C ARG A 50 -8.51 -7.03 5.91
N HIS A 51 -8.20 -5.87 5.34
CA HIS A 51 -7.03 -5.62 4.50
C HIS A 51 -5.68 -5.91 5.18
N VAL A 52 -5.64 -5.99 6.52
CA VAL A 52 -4.45 -6.43 7.28
C VAL A 52 -3.87 -7.76 6.77
N GLY A 53 -4.72 -8.72 6.43
CA GLY A 53 -4.28 -9.99 5.85
C GLY A 53 -3.62 -9.80 4.49
N LEU A 54 -4.16 -8.92 3.65
CA LEU A 54 -3.57 -8.61 2.33
C LEU A 54 -2.21 -7.94 2.47
N ALA A 55 -2.06 -7.02 3.43
CA ALA A 55 -0.77 -6.39 3.74
C ALA A 55 0.27 -7.40 4.22
N VAL A 56 -0.11 -8.40 5.02
CA VAL A 56 0.78 -9.51 5.40
C VAL A 56 1.22 -10.30 4.17
N ALA A 57 0.32 -10.66 3.26
CA ALA A 57 0.66 -11.40 2.04
C ALA A 57 1.58 -10.58 1.12
N LEU A 58 1.32 -9.27 0.96
CA LEU A 58 2.18 -8.33 0.25
C LEU A 58 3.59 -8.34 0.83
N ASN A 59 3.74 -8.19 2.15
CA ASN A 59 5.05 -8.14 2.79
C ASN A 59 5.82 -9.46 2.67
N VAL A 60 5.14 -10.61 2.76
CA VAL A 60 5.75 -11.93 2.51
C VAL A 60 6.28 -12.02 1.09
N TRP A 61 5.51 -11.55 0.11
CA TRP A 61 5.93 -11.53 -1.29
C TRP A 61 7.11 -10.58 -1.53
N ARG A 62 7.04 -9.33 -1.05
CA ARG A 62 8.12 -8.35 -1.20
C ARG A 62 9.41 -8.80 -0.52
N PHE A 63 9.31 -9.48 0.63
CA PHE A 63 10.46 -10.10 1.27
C PHE A 63 11.12 -11.15 0.35
N HIS A 64 10.32 -12.02 -0.28
CA HIS A 64 10.84 -12.99 -1.25
C HIS A 64 11.51 -12.30 -2.45
N GLU A 65 10.90 -11.25 -3.02
CA GLU A 65 11.48 -10.52 -4.15
C GLU A 65 12.84 -9.88 -3.80
N ALA A 66 12.92 -9.24 -2.64
CA ALA A 66 14.13 -8.58 -2.16
C ALA A 66 15.27 -9.56 -1.84
N THR A 67 14.94 -10.70 -1.23
CA THR A 67 15.93 -11.66 -0.74
C THR A 67 16.26 -12.77 -1.73
N GLY A 68 15.35 -13.08 -2.66
CA GLY A 68 15.41 -14.29 -3.48
C GLY A 68 15.28 -15.58 -2.69
N ASP A 69 14.85 -15.53 -1.42
CA ASP A 69 14.80 -16.69 -0.53
C ASP A 69 13.63 -17.61 -0.90
N THR A 70 13.90 -18.58 -1.77
CA THR A 70 12.94 -19.63 -2.16
C THR A 70 12.72 -20.64 -1.05
N GLY A 71 13.67 -20.80 -0.12
CA GLY A 71 13.53 -21.68 1.05
C GLY A 71 12.47 -21.14 2.01
N PHE A 72 12.55 -19.84 2.36
CA PHE A 72 11.52 -19.14 3.12
C PHE A 72 10.16 -19.22 2.43
N LEU A 73 10.10 -18.98 1.11
CA LEU A 73 8.85 -19.06 0.36
C LEU A 73 8.25 -20.48 0.42
N ALA A 74 9.06 -21.53 0.24
CA ALA A 74 8.61 -22.91 0.25
C ALA A 74 8.21 -23.45 1.63
N GLU A 75 8.84 -22.95 2.69
CA GLU A 75 8.58 -23.43 4.06
C GLU A 75 7.46 -22.65 4.76
N TYR A 76 7.41 -21.32 4.55
CA TYR A 76 6.51 -20.42 5.28
C TYR A 76 5.66 -19.56 4.36
N GLY A 77 6.28 -18.88 3.40
CA GLY A 77 5.63 -17.79 2.65
C GLY A 77 4.45 -18.24 1.81
N ALA A 78 4.58 -19.35 1.07
CA ALA A 78 3.53 -19.87 0.21
C ALA A 78 2.30 -20.31 1.03
N GLU A 79 2.48 -20.95 2.19
CA GLU A 79 1.36 -21.30 3.08
C GLU A 79 0.61 -20.05 3.54
N MET A 80 1.32 -19.01 3.98
CA MET A 80 0.72 -17.77 4.45
C MET A 80 -0.10 -17.09 3.35
N ILE A 81 0.50 -16.90 2.16
CA ILE A 81 -0.15 -16.24 1.03
C ILE A 81 -1.38 -17.05 0.58
N LEU A 82 -1.28 -18.37 0.44
CA LEU A 82 -2.39 -19.23 0.00
C LEU A 82 -3.58 -19.20 0.98
N GLU A 83 -3.33 -19.18 2.29
CA GLU A 83 -4.43 -19.14 3.27
C GLU A 83 -5.08 -17.76 3.35
N ILE A 84 -4.32 -16.68 3.17
CA ILE A 84 -4.87 -15.33 3.06
C ILE A 84 -5.72 -15.25 1.78
N ALA A 85 -5.18 -15.69 0.64
CA ALA A 85 -5.89 -15.79 -0.64
C ALA A 85 -7.19 -16.59 -0.51
N ARG A 86 -7.16 -17.74 0.19
CA ARG A 86 -8.34 -18.56 0.48
C ARG A 86 -9.41 -17.79 1.25
N TYR A 87 -9.04 -17.01 2.26
CA TYR A 87 -10.00 -16.21 3.00
C TYR A 87 -10.66 -15.15 2.12
N PHE A 88 -9.89 -14.44 1.31
CA PHE A 88 -10.43 -13.40 0.43
C PHE A 88 -11.23 -13.94 -0.75
N ALA A 89 -10.81 -15.05 -1.35
CA ALA A 89 -11.61 -15.77 -2.35
C ALA A 89 -12.94 -16.29 -1.76
N TRP A 90 -12.94 -16.71 -0.49
CA TRP A 90 -14.16 -17.05 0.24
C TRP A 90 -14.98 -15.82 0.63
N LEU A 91 -14.38 -14.67 0.90
CA LEU A 91 -15.11 -13.46 1.29
C LEU A 91 -15.82 -12.84 0.08
N ALA A 92 -15.18 -12.92 -1.08
CA ALA A 92 -15.71 -12.43 -2.35
C ALA A 92 -17.00 -13.17 -2.76
N ARG A 93 -18.02 -12.40 -3.17
CA ARG A 93 -19.32 -12.90 -3.63
C ARG A 93 -19.56 -12.44 -5.06
N TYR A 94 -19.94 -13.37 -5.92
CA TYR A 94 -20.23 -13.05 -7.31
C TYR A 94 -21.57 -12.32 -7.45
N ASP A 95 -21.53 -11.15 -8.06
CA ASP A 95 -22.67 -10.32 -8.42
C ASP A 95 -22.96 -10.50 -9.92
N ARG A 96 -24.06 -11.18 -10.22
CA ARG A 96 -24.47 -11.49 -11.60
C ARG A 96 -24.80 -10.24 -12.42
N SER A 97 -25.22 -9.16 -11.77
CA SER A 97 -25.62 -7.94 -12.46
C SER A 97 -24.41 -7.18 -13.01
N LEU A 98 -23.27 -7.28 -12.31
CA LEU A 98 -22.01 -6.66 -12.70
C LEU A 98 -21.10 -7.62 -13.48
N ASP A 99 -21.37 -8.93 -13.44
CA ASP A 99 -20.42 -9.99 -13.82
C ASP A 99 -19.07 -9.85 -13.08
N ARG A 100 -19.13 -9.53 -11.79
CA ARG A 100 -17.94 -9.28 -10.95
C ARG A 100 -18.07 -9.90 -9.57
N TYR A 101 -16.94 -10.12 -8.93
CA TYR A 101 -16.86 -10.47 -7.52
C TYR A 101 -16.73 -9.22 -6.66
N ARG A 102 -17.50 -9.18 -5.58
CA ARG A 102 -17.59 -8.06 -4.66
C ARG A 102 -17.20 -8.50 -3.26
N ILE A 103 -16.54 -7.62 -2.51
CA ILE A 103 -16.30 -7.79 -1.07
C ILE A 103 -17.11 -6.71 -0.36
N ARG A 104 -17.97 -7.14 0.56
CA ARG A 104 -18.96 -6.28 1.23
C ARG A 104 -18.77 -6.29 2.74
N GLY A 105 -19.19 -5.22 3.40
CA GLY A 105 -19.13 -5.11 4.86
C GLY A 105 -17.70 -5.04 5.42
N VAL A 106 -16.80 -4.35 4.73
CA VAL A 106 -15.40 -4.16 5.15
C VAL A 106 -15.10 -2.69 5.44
N MET A 107 -14.00 -2.42 6.12
CA MET A 107 -13.47 -1.06 6.31
C MET A 107 -12.13 -0.95 5.58
N GLY A 108 -11.89 0.15 4.88
CA GLY A 108 -10.61 0.45 4.24
C GLY A 108 -9.59 1.06 5.21
N PRO A 109 -8.41 1.46 4.73
CA PRO A 109 -7.45 2.24 5.51
C PRO A 109 -8.01 3.56 6.08
N ASP A 110 -8.99 4.18 5.44
CA ASP A 110 -9.64 5.38 5.95
C ASP A 110 -10.72 5.04 6.99
N GLU A 111 -10.34 5.08 8.26
CA GLU A 111 -11.19 4.71 9.40
C GLU A 111 -12.31 5.71 9.72
N TYR A 112 -12.37 6.86 9.04
CA TYR A 112 -13.54 7.74 9.16
C TYR A 112 -14.78 7.16 8.50
N HIS A 113 -14.58 6.28 7.52
CA HIS A 113 -15.66 5.60 6.83
C HIS A 113 -15.79 4.18 7.35
N ASP A 114 -16.75 3.97 8.24
CA ASP A 114 -17.04 2.68 8.84
C ASP A 114 -18.45 2.15 8.55
N ALA A 115 -19.31 2.97 7.93
CA ALA A 115 -20.67 2.63 7.54
C ALA A 115 -21.18 3.57 6.43
N TYR A 116 -22.28 3.19 5.79
CA TYR A 116 -23.04 4.13 4.96
C TYR A 116 -23.97 4.99 5.84
N PRO A 117 -24.23 6.27 5.50
CA PRO A 117 -25.12 7.13 6.26
C PRO A 117 -26.51 6.55 6.54
N ASP A 118 -27.06 5.82 5.56
CA ASP A 118 -28.43 5.27 5.60
C ASP A 118 -28.48 3.76 5.88
N ARG A 119 -27.35 3.14 6.24
CA ARG A 119 -27.28 1.69 6.52
C ARG A 119 -27.11 1.44 8.01
N ALA A 120 -27.98 0.61 8.59
CA ALA A 120 -27.91 0.26 10.00
C ALA A 120 -26.70 -0.62 10.37
N GLU A 121 -26.23 -1.44 9.43
CA GLU A 121 -25.07 -2.30 9.64
C GLU A 121 -23.78 -1.58 9.23
N PRO A 122 -22.69 -1.69 10.03
CA PRO A 122 -21.40 -1.15 9.66
C PRO A 122 -20.74 -1.97 8.55
N GLY A 123 -19.78 -1.32 7.90
CA GLY A 123 -19.00 -1.86 6.80
C GLY A 123 -19.44 -1.30 5.45
N LEU A 124 -18.45 -1.04 4.63
CA LEU A 124 -18.52 -0.51 3.29
C LEU A 124 -18.45 -1.65 2.27
N ASP A 125 -19.04 -1.42 1.11
CA ASP A 125 -18.97 -2.34 0.00
C ASP A 125 -17.87 -1.87 -0.97
N ASP A 126 -17.08 -2.83 -1.44
CA ASP A 126 -16.11 -2.68 -2.52
C ASP A 126 -15.07 -1.58 -2.32
N ASN A 127 -14.50 -1.49 -1.11
CA ASN A 127 -13.32 -0.65 -0.89
C ASN A 127 -12.22 -0.98 -1.92
N ALA A 128 -11.81 0.02 -2.70
CA ALA A 128 -10.90 -0.18 -3.83
C ALA A 128 -9.54 -0.73 -3.39
N TYR A 129 -8.99 -0.23 -2.27
CA TYR A 129 -7.75 -0.75 -1.71
C TYR A 129 -7.84 -2.27 -1.43
N THR A 130 -8.91 -2.69 -0.76
CA THR A 130 -9.16 -4.10 -0.43
C THR A 130 -9.37 -4.95 -1.67
N ASN A 131 -10.16 -4.49 -2.65
CA ASN A 131 -10.50 -5.29 -3.82
C ASN A 131 -9.32 -5.43 -4.80
N VAL A 132 -8.57 -4.36 -5.04
CA VAL A 132 -7.38 -4.40 -5.90
C VAL A 132 -6.29 -5.27 -5.27
N LEU A 133 -6.00 -5.10 -3.97
CA LEU A 133 -5.04 -5.97 -3.30
C LEU A 133 -5.50 -7.42 -3.21
N THR A 134 -6.81 -7.69 -3.13
CA THR A 134 -7.33 -9.06 -3.24
C THR A 134 -6.98 -9.66 -4.59
N ALA A 135 -7.26 -8.96 -5.69
CA ALA A 135 -6.91 -9.42 -7.04
C ALA A 135 -5.40 -9.62 -7.22
N TRP A 136 -4.59 -8.75 -6.59
CA TRP A 136 -3.13 -8.87 -6.59
C TRP A 136 -2.66 -10.10 -5.78
N VAL A 137 -3.13 -10.29 -4.55
CA VAL A 137 -2.73 -11.41 -3.67
C VAL A 137 -3.15 -12.76 -4.27
N LEU A 138 -4.32 -12.85 -4.89
CA LEU A 138 -4.78 -14.09 -5.55
C LEU A 138 -3.82 -14.52 -6.67
N ASP A 139 -3.33 -13.56 -7.45
CA ASP A 139 -2.34 -13.82 -8.51
C ASP A 139 -0.99 -14.24 -7.93
N ARG A 140 -0.51 -13.52 -6.91
CA ARG A 140 0.72 -13.85 -6.18
C ARG A 140 0.66 -15.20 -5.47
N ALA A 141 -0.50 -15.63 -5.03
CA ALA A 141 -0.70 -16.95 -4.42
C ALA A 141 -0.46 -18.09 -5.42
N LEU A 142 -0.96 -17.92 -6.65
CA LEU A 142 -0.73 -18.86 -7.75
C LEU A 142 0.74 -18.85 -8.19
N GLU A 143 1.35 -17.67 -8.25
CA GLU A 143 2.75 -17.52 -8.58
C GLU A 143 3.66 -18.15 -7.51
N ALA A 144 3.41 -17.89 -6.23
CA ALA A 144 4.12 -18.53 -5.12
C ALA A 144 4.05 -20.06 -5.21
N LEU A 145 2.87 -20.61 -5.53
CA LEU A 145 2.70 -22.06 -5.74
C LEU A 145 3.51 -22.57 -6.94
N SER A 146 3.70 -21.75 -7.98
CA SER A 146 4.50 -22.12 -9.15
C SER A 146 6.01 -22.07 -8.91
N LEU A 147 6.48 -21.17 -8.03
CA LEU A 147 7.90 -20.91 -7.76
C LEU A 147 8.53 -21.91 -6.79
N ILE A 148 7.74 -22.56 -5.93
CA ILE A 148 8.27 -23.52 -4.95
C ILE A 148 8.59 -24.89 -5.60
N PRO A 149 9.58 -25.64 -5.08
CA PRO A 149 9.94 -26.97 -5.59
C PRO A 149 8.76 -27.93 -5.71
N GLY A 150 8.79 -28.82 -6.72
CA GLY A 150 7.63 -29.66 -7.07
C GLY A 150 7.18 -30.64 -5.99
N ASP A 151 8.11 -31.18 -5.22
CA ASP A 151 7.88 -32.02 -4.04
C ASP A 151 7.22 -31.19 -2.91
N ARG A 152 7.80 -30.03 -2.58
CA ARG A 152 7.25 -29.08 -1.59
C ARG A 152 5.87 -28.57 -1.97
N ARG A 153 5.65 -28.31 -3.25
CA ARG A 153 4.33 -27.95 -3.79
C ARG A 153 3.29 -29.03 -3.57
N THR A 154 3.68 -30.29 -3.78
CA THR A 154 2.77 -31.43 -3.61
C THR A 154 2.41 -31.60 -2.14
N GLU A 155 3.42 -31.61 -1.27
CA GLU A 155 3.24 -31.69 0.20
C GLU A 155 2.36 -30.54 0.72
N LEU A 156 2.65 -29.30 0.32
CA LEU A 156 1.88 -28.12 0.76
C LEU A 156 0.41 -28.21 0.33
N ARG A 157 0.15 -28.66 -0.91
CA ARG A 157 -1.21 -28.85 -1.41
C ARG A 157 -1.96 -29.91 -0.63
N GLU A 158 -1.33 -31.03 -0.31
CA GLU A 158 -1.91 -32.09 0.50
C GLU A 158 -2.19 -31.59 1.93
N ARG A 159 -1.20 -30.93 2.56
CA ARG A 159 -1.31 -30.35 3.90
C ARG A 159 -2.45 -29.33 4.02
N LEU A 160 -2.63 -28.49 3.01
CA LEU A 160 -3.67 -27.46 2.98
C LEU A 160 -5.00 -27.96 2.42
N GLY A 161 -5.07 -29.19 1.89
CA GLY A 161 -6.23 -29.68 1.13
C GLY A 161 -6.58 -28.79 -0.07
N LEU A 162 -5.57 -28.19 -0.72
CA LEU A 162 -5.76 -27.22 -1.81
C LEU A 162 -6.17 -27.95 -3.11
N THR A 163 -7.44 -27.86 -3.46
CA THR A 163 -8.01 -28.56 -4.61
C THR A 163 -7.82 -27.79 -5.92
N ARG A 164 -8.06 -28.45 -7.06
CA ARG A 164 -7.99 -27.79 -8.38
C ARG A 164 -9.11 -26.76 -8.55
N GLU A 165 -10.27 -27.04 -7.98
CA GLU A 165 -11.44 -26.15 -7.98
C GLU A 165 -11.14 -24.86 -7.21
N GLU A 166 -10.44 -24.97 -6.06
CA GLU A 166 -10.03 -23.80 -5.29
C GLU A 166 -8.98 -22.95 -6.03
N ILE A 167 -8.01 -23.58 -6.70
CA ILE A 167 -7.05 -22.89 -7.58
C ILE A 167 -7.79 -22.15 -8.70
N THR A 168 -8.75 -22.82 -9.35
CA THR A 168 -9.59 -22.21 -10.41
C THR A 168 -10.41 -21.05 -9.86
N GLN A 169 -10.89 -21.16 -8.62
CA GLN A 169 -11.61 -20.08 -7.94
C GLN A 169 -10.68 -18.88 -7.71
N PHE A 170 -9.42 -19.08 -7.32
CA PHE A 170 -8.46 -17.97 -7.16
C PHE A 170 -8.25 -17.23 -8.48
N GLU A 171 -8.05 -17.96 -9.57
CA GLU A 171 -7.93 -17.38 -10.91
C GLU A 171 -9.19 -16.60 -11.31
N THR A 172 -10.36 -17.18 -11.07
CA THR A 172 -11.65 -16.59 -11.45
C THR A 172 -11.94 -15.31 -10.67
N VAL A 173 -11.80 -15.35 -9.34
CA VAL A 173 -11.99 -14.18 -8.47
C VAL A 173 -10.95 -13.11 -8.79
N GLY A 174 -9.68 -13.49 -8.91
CA GLY A 174 -8.57 -12.55 -9.16
C GLY A 174 -8.65 -11.81 -10.50
N ARG A 175 -9.43 -12.32 -11.47
CA ARG A 175 -9.69 -11.67 -12.77
C ARG A 175 -10.99 -10.89 -12.83
N ARG A 176 -11.86 -11.03 -11.83
CA ARG A 176 -13.22 -10.47 -11.86
C ARG A 176 -13.59 -9.68 -10.62
N MET A 177 -12.65 -9.32 -9.76
CA MET A 177 -12.92 -8.37 -8.67
C MET A 177 -13.46 -7.04 -9.22
N TYR A 178 -14.49 -6.52 -8.56
CA TYR A 178 -15.04 -5.20 -8.85
C TYR A 178 -14.17 -4.11 -8.22
N VAL A 179 -13.90 -3.04 -8.95
CA VAL A 179 -13.26 -1.81 -8.47
C VAL A 179 -14.20 -0.65 -8.82
N PRO A 180 -14.66 0.15 -7.84
CA PRO A 180 -15.57 1.26 -8.11
C PRO A 180 -14.81 2.48 -8.66
N PHE A 181 -15.47 3.24 -9.52
CA PHE A 181 -14.96 4.48 -10.12
C PHE A 181 -16.07 5.54 -10.12
N HIS A 182 -15.71 6.81 -9.95
CA HIS A 182 -16.62 7.95 -10.10
C HIS A 182 -15.82 9.14 -10.64
N ASP A 183 -16.45 10.04 -11.39
CA ASP A 183 -15.81 11.28 -11.91
C ASP A 183 -14.42 11.08 -12.56
N GLY A 184 -14.19 9.90 -13.16
CA GLY A 184 -12.92 9.54 -13.79
C GLY A 184 -11.77 9.23 -12.81
N VAL A 185 -12.03 8.99 -11.53
CA VAL A 185 -11.07 8.57 -10.51
C VAL A 185 -11.42 7.19 -9.94
N ILE A 186 -10.46 6.56 -9.25
CA ILE A 186 -10.75 5.36 -8.44
C ILE A 186 -11.60 5.79 -7.24
N SER A 187 -12.80 5.23 -7.09
CA SER A 187 -13.65 5.49 -5.93
C SER A 187 -13.09 4.75 -4.71
N GLN A 188 -13.05 5.39 -3.54
CA GLN A 188 -12.52 4.77 -2.32
C GLN A 188 -13.31 3.51 -1.94
N PHE A 189 -14.63 3.55 -2.12
CA PHE A 189 -15.57 2.44 -1.97
C PHE A 189 -16.81 2.71 -2.82
N GLU A 190 -17.71 1.74 -2.94
CA GLU A 190 -18.94 1.89 -3.71
C GLU A 190 -19.81 3.03 -3.12
N GLY A 191 -20.14 4.05 -3.91
CA GLY A 191 -20.98 5.18 -3.49
C GLY A 191 -20.24 6.33 -2.79
N TYR A 192 -18.91 6.31 -2.66
CA TYR A 192 -18.15 7.42 -2.08
C TYR A 192 -18.37 8.74 -2.85
N GLY A 193 -18.47 8.67 -4.18
CA GLY A 193 -18.73 9.82 -5.05
C GLY A 193 -20.04 10.55 -4.76
N ASP A 194 -21.00 9.90 -4.09
CA ASP A 194 -22.32 10.46 -3.78
C ASP A 194 -22.37 11.15 -2.41
N LEU A 195 -21.31 11.04 -1.60
CA LEU A 195 -21.23 11.72 -0.30
C LEU A 195 -21.16 13.24 -0.45
N ALA A 196 -21.57 13.96 0.60
CA ALA A 196 -21.52 15.41 0.60
C ALA A 196 -20.07 15.92 0.63
N GLU A 197 -19.79 17.09 0.08
CA GLU A 197 -18.51 17.76 0.35
C GLU A 197 -18.51 18.35 1.76
N LEU A 198 -17.37 18.26 2.46
CA LEU A 198 -17.17 18.93 3.74
C LEU A 198 -16.91 20.42 3.49
N ASP A 199 -17.47 21.28 4.34
CA ASP A 199 -17.09 22.70 4.39
C ASP A 199 -15.72 22.85 5.10
N TRP A 200 -14.65 22.54 4.36
CA TRP A 200 -13.27 22.50 4.87
C TRP A 200 -12.84 23.81 5.52
N ASP A 201 -13.15 24.94 4.89
CA ASP A 201 -12.71 26.25 5.35
C ASP A 201 -13.38 26.62 6.68
N ARG A 202 -14.68 26.37 6.80
CA ARG A 202 -15.41 26.58 8.05
C ARG A 202 -14.85 25.73 9.20
N TYR A 203 -14.56 24.45 8.97
CA TYR A 203 -14.01 23.58 10.02
C TYR A 203 -12.58 23.99 10.40
N ARG A 204 -11.74 24.37 9.43
CA ARG A 204 -10.38 24.87 9.69
C ARG A 204 -10.40 26.19 10.46
N GLU A 205 -11.25 27.15 10.08
CA GLU A 205 -11.37 28.43 10.78
C GLU A 205 -11.85 28.25 12.23
N ARG A 206 -12.83 27.37 12.45
CA ARG A 206 -13.43 27.17 13.77
C ARG A 206 -12.54 26.38 14.73
N TYR A 207 -11.83 25.36 14.25
CA TYR A 207 -11.12 24.41 15.11
C TYR A 207 -9.60 24.49 15.01
N GLY A 208 -9.06 25.10 13.95
CA GLY A 208 -7.63 25.09 13.61
C GLY A 208 -7.18 23.69 13.18
N ASP A 209 -7.05 22.79 14.15
CA ASP A 209 -6.69 21.39 13.93
C ASP A 209 -7.94 20.50 13.75
N ILE A 210 -8.08 19.95 12.54
CA ILE A 210 -9.17 19.07 12.14
C ILE A 210 -8.73 17.60 11.98
N ARG A 211 -7.54 17.22 12.46
CA ARG A 211 -7.04 15.83 12.38
C ARG A 211 -7.91 14.82 13.11
N ARG A 212 -8.73 15.27 14.07
CA ARG A 212 -9.75 14.45 14.72
C ARG A 212 -11.15 14.89 14.32
N LEU A 213 -11.38 15.02 13.01
CA LEU A 213 -12.67 15.39 12.44
C LEU A 213 -13.78 14.41 12.86
N ASP A 214 -13.46 13.11 12.97
CA ASP A 214 -14.33 12.09 13.57
C ASP A 214 -14.92 12.53 14.92
N ARG A 215 -14.04 12.98 15.82
CA ARG A 215 -14.43 13.41 17.17
C ARG A 215 -15.19 14.73 17.18
N ILE A 216 -14.86 15.62 16.24
CA ILE A 216 -15.51 16.93 16.09
C ILE A 216 -16.94 16.74 15.61
N LEU A 217 -17.12 16.06 14.48
CA LEU A 217 -18.44 15.80 13.89
C LEU A 217 -19.33 15.02 14.85
N GLU A 218 -18.79 13.99 15.50
CA GLU A 218 -19.58 13.21 16.46
C GLU A 218 -20.07 14.08 17.63
N ALA A 219 -19.22 14.97 18.16
CA ALA A 219 -19.63 15.88 19.24
C ALA A 219 -20.75 16.85 18.81
N GLU A 220 -20.84 17.17 17.51
CA GLU A 220 -21.90 17.98 16.91
C GLU A 220 -23.16 17.17 16.55
N GLY A 221 -23.17 15.86 16.80
CA GLY A 221 -24.27 14.98 16.42
C GLY A 221 -24.27 14.60 14.94
N ASP A 222 -23.11 14.70 14.28
CA ASP A 222 -22.89 14.39 12.88
C ASP A 222 -21.87 13.24 12.71
N SER A 223 -21.57 12.84 11.47
CA SER A 223 -20.65 11.73 11.18
C SER A 223 -19.81 11.98 9.94
N ALA A 224 -18.53 11.58 10.01
CA ALA A 224 -17.62 11.63 8.87
C ALA A 224 -18.09 10.75 7.69
N ASN A 225 -18.86 9.68 7.95
CA ASN A 225 -19.46 8.80 6.94
C ASN A 225 -20.32 9.54 5.89
N ARG A 226 -20.77 10.77 6.18
CA ARG A 226 -21.61 11.58 5.30
C ARG A 226 -20.83 12.43 4.31
N TYR A 227 -19.51 12.55 4.49
CA TYR A 227 -18.69 13.52 3.79
C TYR A 227 -17.56 12.87 3.01
N LYS A 228 -17.16 13.51 1.91
CA LYS A 228 -15.94 13.22 1.16
C LYS A 228 -14.70 13.72 1.93
N ALA A 229 -14.46 13.15 3.12
CA ALA A 229 -13.39 13.55 4.03
C ALA A 229 -12.70 12.34 4.66
N SER A 230 -11.41 12.19 4.40
CA SER A 230 -10.64 11.02 4.80
C SER A 230 -9.71 11.30 5.98
N LYS A 231 -9.56 10.32 6.88
CA LYS A 231 -8.58 10.33 7.96
C LYS A 231 -7.15 10.30 7.41
N GLN A 232 -6.92 9.40 6.47
CA GLN A 232 -5.63 9.06 5.89
C GLN A 232 -5.81 8.52 4.48
N ALA A 233 -4.71 8.26 3.78
CA ALA A 233 -4.74 7.68 2.44
C ALA A 233 -5.43 6.31 2.43
N ASP A 234 -6.36 6.12 1.51
CA ASP A 234 -7.07 4.85 1.25
C ASP A 234 -6.98 4.47 -0.23
N ALA A 235 -7.71 5.17 -1.12
CA ALA A 235 -7.52 5.00 -2.56
C ALA A 235 -6.07 5.31 -2.98
N LEU A 236 -5.48 6.35 -2.39
CA LEU A 236 -4.05 6.69 -2.60
C LEU A 236 -3.09 5.68 -1.97
N MET A 237 -3.54 4.86 -1.01
CA MET A 237 -2.69 3.82 -0.44
C MET A 237 -2.30 2.78 -1.50
N LEU A 238 -3.14 2.57 -2.53
CA LEU A 238 -2.81 1.70 -3.66
C LEU A 238 -1.49 2.08 -4.35
N LEU A 239 -1.25 3.38 -4.53
CA LEU A 239 -0.05 3.92 -5.16
C LEU A 239 1.19 3.87 -4.26
N HIS A 240 1.00 3.68 -2.95
CA HIS A 240 2.09 3.44 -2.01
C HIS A 240 2.52 1.97 -1.99
N VAL A 241 1.55 1.04 -2.03
CA VAL A 241 1.82 -0.41 -1.95
C VAL A 241 2.13 -1.06 -3.30
N LEU A 242 1.62 -0.50 -4.39
CA LEU A 242 1.85 -0.93 -5.77
C LEU A 242 2.41 0.26 -6.57
N PRO A 243 3.58 0.11 -7.20
CA PRO A 243 4.07 1.06 -8.20
C PRO A 243 3.01 1.32 -9.30
N PRO A 244 3.00 2.50 -9.95
CA PRO A 244 1.96 2.87 -10.90
C PRO A 244 1.74 1.87 -12.05
N ASP A 245 2.80 1.29 -12.58
CA ASP A 245 2.76 0.27 -13.64
C ASP A 245 2.13 -1.04 -13.15
N GLU A 246 2.38 -1.41 -11.89
CA GLU A 246 1.81 -2.60 -11.27
C GLU A 246 0.32 -2.43 -10.96
N LEU A 247 -0.09 -1.24 -10.47
CA LEU A 247 -1.51 -0.92 -10.27
C LEU A 247 -2.26 -0.94 -11.61
N ASP A 248 -1.71 -0.30 -12.65
CA ASP A 248 -2.27 -0.32 -13.99
C ASP A 248 -2.40 -1.75 -14.54
N ALA A 249 -1.38 -2.59 -14.37
CA ALA A 249 -1.42 -4.00 -14.79
C ALA A 249 -2.54 -4.78 -14.08
N VAL A 250 -2.77 -4.55 -12.78
CA VAL A 250 -3.88 -5.16 -12.04
C VAL A 250 -5.22 -4.69 -12.59
N LEU A 251 -5.42 -3.39 -12.78
CA LEU A 251 -6.68 -2.84 -13.30
C LEU A 251 -6.98 -3.33 -14.73
N ARG A 252 -5.97 -3.39 -15.60
CA ARG A 252 -6.11 -3.94 -16.97
C ARG A 252 -6.42 -5.42 -16.96
N ARG A 253 -5.81 -6.20 -16.07
CA ARG A 253 -6.12 -7.63 -15.90
C ARG A 253 -7.55 -7.87 -15.42
N LEU A 254 -8.08 -6.96 -14.60
CA LEU A 254 -9.50 -6.95 -14.21
C LEU A 254 -10.41 -6.47 -15.36
N GLY A 255 -9.87 -5.98 -16.46
CA GLY A 255 -10.63 -5.53 -17.64
C GLY A 255 -11.13 -4.09 -17.52
N TYR A 256 -10.44 -3.23 -16.77
CA TYR A 256 -10.75 -1.80 -16.69
C TYR A 256 -9.89 -0.98 -17.65
N GLU A 257 -10.54 -0.29 -18.58
CA GLU A 257 -9.93 0.74 -19.44
C GLU A 257 -10.07 2.11 -18.75
N HIS A 258 -8.95 2.72 -18.36
CA HIS A 258 -8.96 3.91 -17.49
C HIS A 258 -8.12 5.11 -17.97
N GLY A 259 -7.34 4.92 -19.04
CA GLY A 259 -6.47 5.94 -19.62
C GLY A 259 -5.24 6.27 -18.75
N PRO A 260 -4.21 6.94 -19.31
CA PRO A 260 -2.95 7.21 -18.61
C PRO A 260 -3.10 8.19 -17.43
N GLU A 261 -4.13 9.04 -17.47
CA GLU A 261 -4.35 10.11 -16.48
C GLU A 261 -5.09 9.68 -15.20
N LEU A 262 -5.52 8.41 -15.08
CA LEU A 262 -6.28 7.94 -13.92
C LEU A 262 -5.56 8.24 -12.60
N THR A 263 -4.26 7.93 -12.54
CA THR A 263 -3.44 8.13 -11.36
C THR A 263 -3.37 9.59 -10.97
N ALA A 264 -3.05 10.48 -11.92
CA ALA A 264 -2.95 11.92 -11.68
C ALA A 264 -4.28 12.51 -11.20
N ARG A 265 -5.41 12.15 -11.84
CA ARG A 265 -6.74 12.60 -11.39
C ARG A 265 -7.11 12.09 -10.01
N THR A 266 -6.80 10.82 -9.71
CA THR A 266 -7.06 10.23 -8.39
C THR A 266 -6.26 10.92 -7.30
N ILE A 267 -4.97 11.21 -7.54
CA ILE A 267 -4.12 12.00 -6.63
C ILE A 267 -4.75 13.39 -6.39
N ALA A 268 -5.03 14.14 -7.46
CA ALA A 268 -5.60 15.49 -7.35
C ALA A 268 -6.95 15.52 -6.63
N TYR A 269 -7.73 14.43 -6.72
CA TYR A 269 -9.03 14.32 -6.08
C TYR A 269 -8.94 14.10 -4.56
N TYR A 270 -8.07 13.20 -4.09
CA TYR A 270 -8.01 12.82 -2.67
C TYR A 270 -7.04 13.65 -1.83
N LEU A 271 -5.98 14.22 -2.41
CA LEU A 271 -5.04 15.08 -1.67
C LEU A 271 -5.74 16.21 -0.88
N PRO A 272 -6.63 17.03 -1.46
CA PRO A 272 -7.29 18.11 -0.71
C PRO A 272 -8.38 17.63 0.25
N ARG A 273 -8.76 16.35 0.20
CA ARG A 273 -9.87 15.75 0.98
C ARG A 273 -9.41 14.93 2.17
N THR A 274 -8.16 15.08 2.60
CA THR A 274 -7.57 14.32 3.71
C THR A 274 -7.28 15.22 4.91
N CYS A 275 -7.77 14.85 6.09
CA CYS A 275 -7.55 15.59 7.34
C CYS A 275 -6.20 15.32 8.01
N HIS A 276 -5.46 14.31 7.55
CA HIS A 276 -4.23 13.82 8.18
C HIS A 276 -4.39 13.40 9.65
N GLY A 277 -5.51 12.74 9.96
CA GLY A 277 -5.86 12.24 11.30
C GLY A 277 -5.05 11.05 11.81
N SER A 278 -3.95 10.74 11.14
CA SER A 278 -3.04 9.63 11.43
C SER A 278 -1.64 10.03 11.02
N THR A 279 -0.65 9.62 11.80
CA THR A 279 0.77 9.85 11.50
C THR A 279 1.20 9.22 10.17
N LEU A 280 0.59 8.09 9.81
CA LEU A 280 0.80 7.43 8.52
C LEU A 280 0.28 8.23 7.33
N SER A 281 -0.62 9.20 7.55
CA SER A 281 -1.19 9.98 6.46
C SER A 281 -0.14 10.85 5.79
N PHE A 282 0.64 11.61 6.57
CA PHE A 282 1.71 12.46 6.03
C PHE A 282 2.78 11.64 5.30
N LEU A 283 3.15 10.49 5.85
CA LEU A 283 4.06 9.56 5.18
C LEU A 283 3.59 9.18 3.78
N VAL A 284 2.34 8.70 3.66
CA VAL A 284 1.81 8.27 2.36
C VAL A 284 1.64 9.47 1.43
N HIS A 285 1.20 10.62 1.91
CA HIS A 285 1.07 11.81 1.07
C HIS A 285 2.44 12.31 0.57
N ALA A 286 3.47 12.31 1.43
CA ALA A 286 4.84 12.60 1.01
C ALA A 286 5.34 11.59 -0.02
N TRP A 287 5.02 10.30 0.14
CA TRP A 287 5.36 9.28 -0.83
C TRP A 287 4.74 9.55 -2.20
N ILE A 288 3.43 9.84 -2.23
CA ILE A 288 2.70 10.14 -3.47
C ILE A 288 3.23 11.40 -4.14
N LEU A 289 3.40 12.49 -3.37
CA LEU A 289 3.97 13.73 -3.87
C LEU A 289 5.39 13.54 -4.38
N ALA A 290 6.21 12.70 -3.75
CA ALA A 290 7.57 12.45 -4.22
C ALA A 290 7.59 11.78 -5.61
N GLY A 291 6.55 11.03 -5.95
CA GLY A 291 6.36 10.47 -7.29
C GLY A 291 5.99 11.52 -8.34
N THR A 292 5.38 12.64 -7.97
CA THR A 292 4.99 13.73 -8.89
C THR A 292 5.99 14.88 -8.87
N THR A 293 6.20 15.48 -7.70
CA THR A 293 7.01 16.68 -7.44
C THR A 293 7.81 16.49 -6.13
N ALA A 294 9.06 16.02 -6.25
CA ALA A 294 9.92 15.72 -5.11
C ALA A 294 10.09 16.89 -4.12
N ASP A 295 10.14 18.14 -4.60
CA ASP A 295 10.30 19.30 -3.75
C ASP A 295 9.02 19.66 -2.96
N ASP A 296 7.83 19.45 -3.54
CA ASP A 296 6.55 19.64 -2.82
C ASP A 296 6.36 18.56 -1.75
N ALA A 297 6.93 17.37 -1.98
CA ALA A 297 6.93 16.28 -1.02
C ALA A 297 7.81 16.56 0.21
N TRP A 298 8.86 17.38 0.06
CA TRP A 298 9.88 17.55 1.09
C TRP A 298 9.32 18.14 2.42
N PRO A 299 8.53 19.22 2.42
CA PRO A 299 7.90 19.71 3.65
C PRO A 299 6.98 18.67 4.30
N VAL A 300 6.22 17.91 3.50
CA VAL A 300 5.32 16.86 3.98
C VAL A 300 6.10 15.68 4.58
N PHE A 301 7.25 15.34 4.00
CA PHE A 301 8.17 14.35 4.53
C PHE A 301 8.76 14.80 5.88
N LEU A 302 9.16 16.07 6.00
CA LEU A 302 9.68 16.61 7.27
C LEU A 302 8.63 16.57 8.38
N GLU A 303 7.36 16.84 8.08
CA GLU A 303 6.25 16.66 9.03
C GLU A 303 6.12 15.20 9.50
N ALA A 304 6.19 14.24 8.57
CA ALA A 304 6.16 12.82 8.92
C ALA A 304 7.38 12.40 9.76
N LEU A 305 8.57 12.94 9.44
CA LEU A 305 9.83 12.65 10.13
C LEU A 305 9.86 13.25 11.54
N GLY A 306 9.37 14.49 11.68
CA GLY A 306 9.33 15.23 12.94
C GLY A 306 8.23 14.77 13.90
N CYS A 307 7.34 13.88 13.47
CA CYS A 307 6.12 13.53 14.19
C CYS A 307 6.28 13.27 15.70
N ASP A 308 7.27 12.46 16.10
CA ASP A 308 7.55 12.17 17.51
C ASP A 308 8.51 13.17 18.16
N MET A 309 9.42 13.78 17.38
CA MET A 309 10.42 14.71 17.89
C MET A 309 9.82 16.05 18.28
N GLU A 310 8.77 16.47 17.58
CA GLU A 310 8.09 17.75 17.74
C GLU A 310 6.72 17.60 18.41
N ASP A 311 6.34 16.38 18.82
CA ASP A 311 5.00 16.01 19.29
C ASP A 311 3.91 16.54 18.35
N ALA A 312 4.11 16.33 17.05
CA ALA A 312 3.27 16.93 16.01
C ALA A 312 1.80 16.50 16.17
N GLN A 313 1.51 15.31 16.73
CA GLN A 313 0.14 14.84 17.01
C GLN A 313 -0.50 15.41 18.30
N HIS A 314 0.21 16.32 18.99
CA HIS A 314 -0.26 17.05 20.17
C HIS A 314 -0.69 16.12 21.32
N GLY A 315 0.27 15.33 21.83
CA GLY A 315 0.15 14.65 23.12
C GLY A 315 0.13 13.12 23.09
N THR A 316 0.15 12.49 21.91
CA THR A 316 0.15 11.01 21.82
C THR A 316 1.55 10.41 21.92
N THR A 317 2.62 11.18 21.68
CA THR A 317 4.00 10.66 21.80
C THR A 317 4.33 10.23 23.24
N ALA A 318 3.70 10.85 24.25
CA ALA A 318 3.83 10.43 25.65
C ALA A 318 3.23 9.03 25.91
N GLU A 319 2.30 8.57 25.07
CA GLU A 319 1.68 7.23 25.15
C GLU A 319 2.52 6.17 24.41
N GLY A 320 3.40 6.59 23.49
CA GLY A 320 4.34 5.75 22.77
C GLY A 320 4.81 6.37 21.46
N VAL A 321 5.96 5.93 20.96
CA VAL A 321 6.49 6.36 19.65
C VAL A 321 5.69 5.75 18.49
N HIS A 322 5.59 6.49 17.39
CA HIS A 322 4.82 6.08 16.21
C HIS A 322 5.68 5.26 15.25
N LEU A 323 5.93 3.99 15.59
CA LEU A 323 6.81 3.09 14.84
C LEU A 323 6.53 3.00 13.34
N GLY A 324 5.25 3.07 12.93
CA GLY A 324 4.88 3.06 11.52
C GLY A 324 5.39 4.29 10.75
N ALA A 325 5.29 5.49 11.36
CA ALA A 325 5.84 6.70 10.78
C ALA A 325 7.37 6.68 10.79
N MET A 326 7.99 6.24 11.89
CA MET A 326 9.46 6.12 11.99
C MET A 326 10.06 5.18 10.95
N ALA A 327 9.50 3.97 10.80
CA ALA A 327 9.97 3.01 9.80
C ALA A 327 9.67 3.52 8.38
N GLY A 328 8.49 4.11 8.19
CA GLY A 328 8.06 4.66 6.92
C GLY A 328 8.92 5.80 6.40
N THR A 329 9.42 6.70 7.26
CA THR A 329 10.28 7.80 6.80
C THR A 329 11.64 7.31 6.33
N VAL A 330 12.21 6.28 6.97
CA VAL A 330 13.41 5.60 6.47
C VAL A 330 13.13 4.95 5.12
N ASP A 331 11.99 4.28 5.01
CA ASP A 331 11.56 3.59 3.80
C ASP A 331 11.30 4.54 2.62
N LEU A 332 10.72 5.72 2.88
CA LEU A 332 10.51 6.76 1.86
C LEU A 332 11.85 7.24 1.28
N VAL A 333 12.87 7.45 2.11
CA VAL A 333 14.22 7.79 1.63
C VAL A 333 14.80 6.66 0.78
N GLN A 334 14.67 5.42 1.24
CA GLN A 334 15.26 4.26 0.56
C GLN A 334 14.56 3.91 -0.76
N ARG A 335 13.24 3.79 -0.76
CA ARG A 335 12.47 3.27 -1.88
C ARG A 335 11.93 4.38 -2.78
N GLN A 336 11.49 5.51 -2.21
CA GLN A 336 10.86 6.56 -3.01
C GLN A 336 11.87 7.58 -3.51
N TYR A 337 12.70 8.19 -2.65
CA TYR A 337 13.70 9.15 -3.11
C TYR A 337 14.86 8.51 -3.85
N ALA A 338 15.39 7.37 -3.36
CA ALA A 338 16.41 6.65 -4.12
C ALA A 338 15.83 5.87 -5.32
N GLY A 339 14.50 5.82 -5.47
CA GLY A 339 13.83 5.19 -6.61
C GLY A 339 13.94 3.68 -6.65
N LEU A 340 14.15 3.03 -5.50
CA LEU A 340 14.51 1.63 -5.40
C LEU A 340 13.26 0.72 -5.36
N THR A 341 13.11 -0.11 -6.39
CA THR A 341 12.10 -1.18 -6.43
C THR A 341 12.74 -2.52 -6.73
N MET A 342 12.39 -3.55 -5.95
CA MET A 342 12.88 -4.93 -6.12
C MET A 342 11.73 -5.79 -6.61
N ARG A 343 11.76 -6.24 -7.87
CA ARG A 343 10.65 -6.99 -8.48
C ARG A 343 11.17 -7.96 -9.52
N GLY A 344 10.57 -9.15 -9.63
CA GLY A 344 10.87 -10.08 -10.73
C GLY A 344 12.34 -10.52 -10.85
N GLY A 345 13.12 -10.44 -9.76
CA GLY A 345 14.55 -10.75 -9.75
C GLY A 345 15.46 -9.64 -10.28
N THR A 346 14.94 -8.45 -10.54
CA THR A 346 15.69 -7.25 -10.97
C THR A 346 15.63 -6.14 -9.92
N LEU A 347 16.59 -5.22 -10.01
CA LEU A 347 16.67 -4.00 -9.20
C LEU A 347 16.30 -2.80 -10.07
N HIS A 348 15.10 -2.28 -9.93
CA HIS A 348 14.64 -1.10 -10.65
C HIS A 348 15.06 0.17 -9.91
N LEU A 349 15.60 1.13 -10.65
CA LEU A 349 16.06 2.42 -10.14
C LEU A 349 15.41 3.58 -10.92
N ASP A 350 14.67 4.42 -10.22
CA ASP A 350 14.06 5.67 -10.71
C ASP A 350 14.24 6.79 -9.66
N PRO A 351 15.48 7.26 -9.41
CA PRO A 351 15.76 8.20 -8.33
C PRO A 351 15.01 9.51 -8.53
N ARG A 352 14.51 10.09 -7.43
CA ARG A 352 13.75 11.35 -7.40
C ARG A 352 14.15 12.18 -6.19
N LEU A 353 15.38 12.68 -6.18
CA LEU A 353 15.90 13.42 -5.03
C LEU A 353 15.27 14.83 -4.97
N PRO A 354 14.80 15.29 -3.80
CA PRO A 354 14.49 16.71 -3.59
C PRO A 354 15.79 17.53 -3.60
N ALA A 355 15.71 18.81 -3.96
CA ALA A 355 16.87 19.71 -4.00
C ALA A 355 17.59 19.84 -2.65
N ALA A 356 16.88 19.59 -1.55
CA ALA A 356 17.42 19.61 -0.19
C ALA A 356 18.40 18.44 0.10
N ILE A 357 18.37 17.35 -0.67
CA ILE A 357 19.24 16.18 -0.49
C ILE A 357 20.39 16.24 -1.50
N GLY A 358 21.62 16.39 -1.00
CA GLY A 358 22.82 16.37 -1.86
C GLY A 358 23.28 14.97 -2.27
N GLU A 359 23.19 14.00 -1.37
CA GLU A 359 23.57 12.59 -1.61
C GLU A 359 22.70 11.66 -0.73
N ILE A 360 22.23 10.56 -1.31
CA ILE A 360 21.74 9.38 -0.59
C ILE A 360 22.75 8.26 -0.83
N ARG A 361 23.28 7.66 0.25
CA ARG A 361 24.15 6.48 0.19
C ARG A 361 23.53 5.35 1.00
N LEU A 362 23.24 4.24 0.34
CA LEU A 362 22.64 3.05 0.93
C LEU A 362 23.56 1.84 0.75
N ALA A 363 23.57 0.97 1.76
CA ALA A 363 24.17 -0.36 1.66
C ALA A 363 23.06 -1.40 1.77
N LEU A 364 22.74 -2.04 0.65
CA LEU A 364 21.60 -2.96 0.55
C LEU A 364 22.05 -4.41 0.68
N ARG A 365 21.13 -5.25 1.14
CA ARG A 365 21.21 -6.71 1.00
C ARG A 365 20.20 -7.12 -0.06
N TYR A 366 20.68 -7.72 -1.16
CA TYR A 366 19.84 -8.09 -2.29
C TYR A 366 20.29 -9.43 -2.86
N ARG A 367 19.41 -10.43 -2.85
CA ARG A 367 19.61 -11.74 -3.51
C ARG A 367 21.00 -12.37 -3.32
N GLY A 368 21.48 -12.41 -2.08
CA GLY A 368 22.78 -12.99 -1.71
C GLY A 368 23.95 -12.00 -1.71
N HIS A 369 23.79 -10.80 -2.30
CA HIS A 369 24.75 -9.72 -2.18
C HIS A 369 24.64 -9.01 -0.84
N TRP A 370 25.77 -8.83 -0.17
CA TRP A 370 25.89 -8.10 1.08
C TRP A 370 26.59 -6.76 0.83
N GLY A 371 25.88 -5.66 1.06
CA GLY A 371 26.43 -4.32 0.90
C GLY A 371 26.56 -3.91 -0.57
N VAL A 372 25.50 -4.14 -1.36
CA VAL A 372 25.30 -3.43 -2.64
C VAL A 372 25.28 -1.95 -2.30
N GLU A 373 26.26 -1.21 -2.77
CA GLU A 373 26.32 0.23 -2.54
C GLU A 373 25.50 0.94 -3.61
N LEU A 374 24.52 1.73 -3.19
CA LEU A 374 23.74 2.61 -4.03
C LEU A 374 24.04 4.04 -3.60
N VAL A 375 24.58 4.85 -4.50
CA VAL A 375 24.81 6.28 -4.28
C VAL A 375 23.99 7.05 -5.30
N CYS A 376 23.07 7.89 -4.82
CA CYS A 376 22.30 8.80 -5.63
C CYS A 376 22.68 10.23 -5.27
N ARG A 377 23.16 11.00 -6.24
CA ARG A 377 23.42 12.44 -6.17
C ARG A 377 22.50 13.18 -7.13
N GLN A 378 22.63 14.49 -7.17
CA GLN A 378 21.88 15.33 -8.11
C GLN A 378 22.26 15.09 -9.59
N ASP A 379 23.48 14.61 -9.85
CA ASP A 379 24.07 14.45 -11.18
C ASP A 379 24.52 13.02 -11.51
N LEU A 380 24.49 12.11 -10.54
CA LEU A 380 25.06 10.77 -10.66
C LEU A 380 24.25 9.73 -9.89
N LEU A 381 23.97 8.61 -10.54
CA LEU A 381 23.60 7.35 -9.95
C LEU A 381 24.79 6.40 -10.03
N HIS A 382 25.19 5.80 -8.91
CA HIS A 382 26.27 4.81 -8.86
C HIS A 382 25.80 3.58 -8.10
N VAL A 383 26.05 2.41 -8.68
CA VAL A 383 25.82 1.12 -8.03
C VAL A 383 27.10 0.29 -8.07
N SER A 384 27.55 -0.20 -6.92
CA SER A 384 28.68 -1.13 -6.86
C SER A 384 28.32 -2.43 -6.14
N LEU A 385 28.83 -3.52 -6.70
CA LEU A 385 28.74 -4.85 -6.11
C LEU A 385 30.11 -5.24 -5.57
N ARG A 386 30.16 -5.72 -4.32
CA ARG A 386 31.39 -6.27 -3.76
C ARG A 386 31.79 -7.55 -4.51
N PRO A 387 33.10 -7.87 -4.61
CA PRO A 387 33.52 -9.17 -5.12
C PRO A 387 32.89 -10.31 -4.30
N GLY A 388 32.39 -11.33 -4.98
CA GLY A 388 31.70 -12.44 -4.33
C GLY A 388 31.26 -13.51 -5.32
N ALA A 389 30.67 -14.59 -4.78
CA ALA A 389 30.17 -15.73 -5.55
C ALA A 389 28.68 -15.64 -5.91
N ALA A 390 28.02 -14.53 -5.56
CA ALA A 390 26.62 -14.32 -5.91
C ALA A 390 26.48 -14.04 -7.41
N GLU A 391 25.34 -14.40 -7.98
CA GLU A 391 25.03 -14.15 -9.39
C GLU A 391 25.02 -12.65 -9.72
N PRO A 392 25.29 -12.24 -10.98
CA PRO A 392 25.18 -10.86 -11.40
C PRO A 392 23.79 -10.26 -11.12
N VAL A 393 23.74 -8.95 -10.89
CA VAL A 393 22.48 -8.24 -10.63
C VAL A 393 22.02 -7.54 -11.91
N HIS A 394 20.77 -7.80 -12.29
CA HIS A 394 20.08 -7.03 -13.32
C HIS A 394 19.55 -5.72 -12.71
N ILE A 395 20.00 -4.59 -13.25
CA ILE A 395 19.56 -3.25 -12.87
C ILE A 395 18.72 -2.70 -14.02
N VAL A 396 17.49 -2.30 -13.72
CA VAL A 396 16.62 -1.63 -14.69
C VAL A 396 16.64 -0.13 -14.40
N PHE A 397 17.13 0.66 -15.34
CA PHE A 397 17.19 2.12 -15.26
C PHE A 397 16.85 2.72 -16.62
N ASP A 398 15.93 3.69 -16.65
CA ASP A 398 15.47 4.37 -17.88
C ASP A 398 15.01 3.40 -18.99
N GLY A 399 14.37 2.30 -18.58
CA GLY A 399 13.89 1.24 -19.49
C GLY A 399 14.97 0.27 -19.99
N GLU A 400 16.24 0.50 -19.69
CA GLU A 400 17.35 -0.38 -20.03
C GLU A 400 17.64 -1.40 -18.92
N ASP A 401 17.97 -2.63 -19.30
CA ASP A 401 18.42 -3.69 -18.39
C ASP A 401 19.95 -3.84 -18.47
N VAL A 402 20.63 -3.55 -17.37
CA VAL A 402 22.09 -3.58 -17.24
C VAL A 402 22.50 -4.68 -16.28
N LEU A 403 23.39 -5.55 -16.74
CA LEU A 403 23.96 -6.61 -15.93
C LEU A 403 25.23 -6.14 -15.21
N VAL A 404 25.18 -6.02 -13.89
CA VAL A 404 26.34 -5.65 -13.06
C VAL A 404 26.97 -6.89 -12.44
N GLN A 405 28.26 -7.09 -12.69
CA GLN A 405 29.01 -8.25 -12.22
C GLN A 405 29.52 -8.03 -10.78
N PRO A 406 29.64 -9.09 -9.96
CA PRO A 406 30.29 -9.00 -8.66
C PRO A 406 31.71 -8.40 -8.78
N GLY A 407 32.03 -7.42 -7.93
CA GLY A 407 33.32 -6.72 -7.96
C GLY A 407 33.41 -5.58 -8.99
N THR A 408 32.32 -5.26 -9.67
CA THR A 408 32.24 -4.14 -10.61
C THR A 408 31.28 -3.06 -10.12
N CYS A 409 31.28 -1.92 -10.81
CA CYS A 409 30.34 -0.84 -10.59
C CYS A 409 29.73 -0.39 -11.92
N TRP A 410 28.58 0.26 -11.81
CA TRP A 410 27.84 0.87 -12.90
C TRP A 410 27.42 2.28 -12.48
N GLU A 411 27.46 3.18 -13.44
CA GLU A 411 27.11 4.58 -13.25
C GLU A 411 26.20 5.07 -14.36
N ALA A 412 25.26 5.95 -14.00
CA ALA A 412 24.42 6.66 -14.95
C ALA A 412 24.30 8.14 -14.56
N PRO A 413 24.27 9.06 -15.54
CA PRO A 413 24.08 10.47 -15.24
C PRO A 413 22.63 10.74 -14.83
N LEU A 414 22.46 11.62 -13.85
CA LEU A 414 21.17 12.18 -13.45
C LEU A 414 21.09 13.67 -13.84
N LEU A 415 19.88 14.20 -13.87
CA LEU A 415 19.61 15.63 -14.01
C LEU A 415 18.72 16.07 -12.85
N HIS A 416 19.26 16.87 -11.94
CA HIS A 416 18.56 17.31 -10.72
C HIS A 416 17.95 16.14 -9.93
N GLY A 417 18.74 15.08 -9.77
CA GLY A 417 18.37 13.92 -8.96
C GLY A 417 17.35 13.00 -9.60
N ARG A 418 17.15 13.10 -10.92
CA ARG A 418 16.19 12.33 -11.72
C ARG A 418 16.84 11.73 -12.97
N PRO A 419 16.31 10.62 -13.53
CA PRO A 419 16.67 10.18 -14.88
C PRO A 419 16.46 11.31 -15.89
N ARG A 420 17.27 11.33 -16.96
CA ARG A 420 17.12 12.34 -18.01
C ARG A 420 15.83 12.06 -18.77
N PRO A 421 15.06 13.09 -19.16
CA PRO A 421 13.93 12.88 -20.05
C PRO A 421 14.43 12.29 -21.39
N PRO A 422 13.61 11.46 -22.06
CA PRO A 422 13.92 10.97 -23.40
C PRO A 422 14.25 12.14 -24.34
N ALA A 423 15.16 11.94 -25.28
CA ALA A 423 15.64 13.00 -26.17
C ALA A 423 14.52 13.72 -26.97
N ASP A 424 13.35 13.11 -27.10
CA ASP A 424 12.18 13.66 -27.80
C ASP A 424 11.26 14.55 -26.94
N GLU A 425 11.54 14.70 -25.63
CA GLU A 425 10.76 15.53 -24.69
C GLU A 425 11.57 16.68 -24.06
N ALA A 426 12.78 16.95 -24.54
CA ALA A 426 13.51 18.14 -24.11
C ALA A 426 12.72 19.39 -24.57
N PRO A 427 12.31 20.31 -23.67
CA PRO A 427 11.74 21.57 -24.10
C PRO A 427 12.82 22.28 -24.90
N ASP A 428 12.49 22.57 -26.16
CA ASP A 428 13.33 23.31 -27.09
C ASP A 428 13.83 24.56 -26.37
N ALA A 429 15.09 24.55 -25.96
CA ALA A 429 15.75 25.68 -25.32
C ALA A 429 16.04 26.72 -26.40
N GLY A 430 14.96 27.25 -26.98
CA GLY A 430 14.97 28.34 -27.95
C GLY A 430 15.26 29.65 -27.25
N GLY A 431 16.54 29.91 -26.99
CA GLY A 431 17.05 31.27 -26.89
C GLY A 431 17.20 31.86 -28.31
N PRO A 432 17.00 33.17 -28.45
CA PRO A 432 18.17 34.02 -28.64
C PRO A 432 18.48 34.90 -27.43
#